data_AF-D4J5K8-F1
#
_entry.id   AF-D4J5K8-F1
#
_cell.length_a   1.000
_cell.length_b   1.000
_cell.length_c   1.000
_cell.angle_alpha   90.00
_cell.angle_beta   90.00
_cell.angle_gamma   90.00
#
_symmetry.space_group_name_H-M   'P 1'
#
loop_
_entity.id
_entity.type
_entity.pdbx_description
1 polymer ?
#
loop_
_entity_poly.entity_id
_entity_poly.type
_entity_poly.pdbx_seq_one_letter_code
_entity_poly.pdbx_strand_id
1 'polypeptide(L)'
;MKKSSRWKTMILTGAFVLALNCGNVFASEAGMTGESNTEATIVEENGAADNVQNPADSQVVNDQNGNSYSVNSADVPESGDPAVEPTEPPADPPAEMKQGWQDEDGGRRYYIDNNYVVGEQNIDGSWYYFHENGMMATGLTEQSQNPGNLYDYGEDGKRLYGWQNVNGVQYYFHSETGIMLKSSECKIDGFWYYFDENGQFVAGRWINHHNADYYYDDQGHMYYGWKQEGDKNYYLNKGNGKKVIGEKKIDGFWYYFNENGEMATGWSQHNDHMYYYQANGQMTYGEAKIDGHWYYFKEKSGIMATGWSKHNNHTYYYQLNGWMTYGEKKIDGKWYYFHERTGVMATGWSKHNGHTYYYQSNGQMTYGEKKISGYWYYFKNKTGVMATGLTSHSGKKYYYQSNGRMKYGWQAVGSNAYYFEQKTGVMKPYTFKKSNGYWLAYDSNGKQVKDLRSAFNNASSYVIKVNKPMNAVTVYIQYGDGSYTVPLVAFICSTGADTPTGTFYTPDKWRWLRMMGPSWGQWVTQITGDYLFHSVYYNSANNNNTLSVSAYNNLGKQVSHGCIRLTAGDAKWIYDHCALETKVVIYSDRSTYGPLGRPTAYKLPSWHTWDPTDPNMYYKCQQRGCH
;
A
#
# COMPACT_ATOMS: atom_id res chain seq x y z
N MET A 1 16.80 -0.48 34.49
CA MET A 1 15.67 0.06 35.28
C MET A 1 14.37 -0.41 34.66
N LYS A 2 13.54 -1.08 35.48
CA LYS A 2 12.06 -1.31 35.43
C LYS A 2 11.38 -1.19 34.04
N LYS A 3 10.59 -2.16 33.55
CA LYS A 3 9.41 -2.73 34.21
C LYS A 3 9.07 -4.11 33.64
N SER A 4 8.81 -5.07 34.53
CA SER A 4 8.04 -6.28 34.28
C SER A 4 6.54 -5.97 34.30
N SER A 5 5.75 -6.68 33.48
CA SER A 5 4.29 -6.69 33.55
C SER A 5 3.83 -8.14 33.60
N ARG A 6 3.35 -8.55 34.78
CA ARG A 6 2.76 -9.86 35.08
C ARG A 6 1.33 -9.87 34.55
N TRP A 7 1.00 -10.89 33.77
CA TRP A 7 -0.37 -11.22 33.38
C TRP A 7 -1.12 -11.76 34.61
N LYS A 8 -2.25 -11.11 34.96
CA LYS A 8 -3.23 -11.60 35.92
C LYS A 8 -4.44 -12.10 35.13
N THR A 9 -4.65 -13.40 35.16
CA THR A 9 -5.86 -14.08 34.70
C THR A 9 -6.97 -13.78 35.70
N MET A 10 -8.07 -13.17 35.24
CA MET A 10 -9.24 -12.84 36.05
C MET A 10 -10.41 -13.66 35.51
N ILE A 11 -10.91 -14.56 36.34
CA ILE A 11 -12.02 -15.46 36.08
C ILE A 11 -13.31 -14.66 36.24
N LEU A 12 -14.14 -14.64 35.20
CA LEU A 12 -15.50 -14.10 35.22
C LEU A 12 -16.47 -15.29 35.26
N THR A 13 -17.19 -15.44 36.37
CA THR A 13 -18.33 -16.36 36.51
C THR A 13 -19.58 -15.67 35.97
N GLY A 14 -20.12 -16.19 34.86
CA GLY A 14 -21.45 -15.85 34.35
C GLY A 14 -22.46 -16.91 34.77
N ALA A 15 -23.52 -16.49 35.47
CA ALA A 15 -24.70 -17.30 35.75
C ALA A 15 -25.61 -17.33 34.51
N PHE A 16 -26.03 -18.53 34.10
CA PHE A 16 -27.03 -18.76 33.07
C PHE A 16 -28.34 -19.17 33.75
N VAL A 17 -29.43 -18.50 33.38
CA VAL A 17 -30.81 -18.82 33.74
C VAL A 17 -31.30 -19.97 32.85
N LEU A 18 -31.94 -20.97 33.45
CA LEU A 18 -32.52 -22.13 32.76
C LEU A 18 -33.84 -21.71 32.08
N ALA A 19 -33.92 -21.88 30.76
CA ALA A 19 -35.16 -21.93 30.01
C ALA A 19 -35.66 -23.38 29.98
N LEU A 20 -36.93 -23.59 30.33
CA LEU A 20 -37.69 -24.81 30.05
C LEU A 20 -37.88 -24.91 28.52
N ASN A 21 -37.57 -26.07 27.93
CA ASN A 21 -38.02 -26.38 26.58
C ASN A 21 -38.45 -27.85 26.49
N CYS A 22 -39.63 -28.03 25.90
CA CYS A 22 -40.26 -29.32 25.60
C CYS A 22 -39.43 -30.13 24.59
N GLY A 23 -39.49 -31.45 24.73
CA GLY A 23 -38.59 -32.38 24.07
C GLY A 23 -38.78 -32.53 22.56
N ASN A 24 -37.71 -33.03 21.93
CA ASN A 24 -37.82 -34.02 20.87
C ASN A 24 -36.55 -34.89 20.81
N VAL A 25 -36.81 -36.15 20.49
CA VAL A 25 -35.93 -37.33 20.45
C VAL A 25 -34.85 -37.20 19.36
N PHE A 26 -33.60 -37.60 19.64
CA PHE A 26 -32.84 -38.65 18.92
C PHE A 26 -31.44 -38.86 19.54
N ALA A 27 -30.96 -40.10 19.37
CA ALA A 27 -29.89 -40.77 20.08
C ALA A 27 -28.45 -40.24 19.87
N SER A 28 -27.60 -40.38 20.89
CA SER A 28 -26.43 -41.30 20.86
C SER A 28 -25.58 -41.23 22.14
N GLU A 29 -25.42 -42.40 22.77
CA GLU A 29 -24.28 -42.95 23.54
C GLU A 29 -23.32 -42.10 24.40
N ALA A 30 -23.16 -42.60 25.64
CA ALA A 30 -21.90 -42.86 26.37
C ALA A 30 -21.55 -42.00 27.61
N GLY A 31 -21.46 -42.70 28.77
CA GLY A 31 -20.60 -42.42 29.93
C GLY A 31 -21.20 -41.53 31.02
N MET A 32 -21.77 -42.03 32.13
CA MET A 32 -21.07 -42.45 33.38
C MET A 32 -20.00 -41.42 33.82
N THR A 33 -20.01 -40.76 34.98
CA THR A 33 -20.30 -41.16 36.38
C THR A 33 -20.48 -39.90 37.25
N GLY A 34 -21.37 -39.89 38.24
CA GLY A 34 -21.00 -39.93 39.68
C GLY A 34 -21.15 -38.54 40.33
N GLU A 35 -22.16 -38.32 41.18
CA GLU A 35 -22.06 -38.27 42.66
C GLU A 35 -21.26 -37.04 43.17
N SER A 36 -21.64 -36.28 44.20
CA SER A 36 -22.71 -36.31 45.20
C SER A 36 -22.55 -35.05 46.09
N ASN A 37 -23.64 -34.63 46.75
CA ASN A 37 -23.68 -34.15 48.16
C ASN A 37 -22.87 -32.88 48.55
N THR A 38 -23.28 -31.98 49.44
CA THR A 38 -24.37 -31.87 50.43
C THR A 38 -24.27 -30.47 51.07
N GLU A 39 -25.42 -30.00 51.59
CA GLU A 39 -25.62 -29.24 52.85
C GLU A 39 -25.06 -27.81 52.97
N ALA A 40 -25.95 -26.82 53.12
CA ALA A 40 -26.46 -26.25 54.39
C ALA A 40 -25.42 -25.29 55.02
N THR A 41 -25.75 -24.07 55.46
CA THR A 41 -26.63 -23.79 56.59
C THR A 41 -26.84 -22.26 56.70
N ILE A 42 -27.98 -21.89 57.28
CA ILE A 42 -28.48 -20.56 57.67
C ILE A 42 -27.81 -20.04 58.95
N VAL A 43 -27.58 -18.72 59.07
CA VAL A 43 -27.75 -17.83 60.27
C VAL A 43 -27.74 -16.37 59.73
N GLU A 44 -28.82 -15.57 59.80
CA GLU A 44 -29.21 -14.58 60.86
C GLU A 44 -28.04 -13.67 61.34
N GLU A 45 -28.13 -12.36 61.62
CA GLU A 45 -29.22 -11.38 61.79
C GLU A 45 -28.59 -9.95 61.90
N ASN A 46 -29.45 -8.92 61.86
CA ASN A 46 -29.42 -7.63 62.60
C ASN A 46 -28.80 -6.32 62.05
N GLY A 47 -29.67 -5.30 62.09
CA GLY A 47 -29.37 -3.91 62.51
C GLY A 47 -29.69 -2.83 61.46
N ALA A 48 -30.90 -2.25 61.42
CA ALA A 48 -31.35 -1.04 62.17
C ALA A 48 -30.80 0.29 61.58
N ALA A 49 -31.50 1.43 61.47
CA ALA A 49 -32.85 1.90 61.75
C ALA A 49 -33.02 3.36 61.21
N ASP A 50 -34.16 3.98 61.54
CA ASP A 50 -34.56 5.41 61.47
C ASP A 50 -35.39 5.80 60.21
N ASN A 51 -36.74 5.87 60.21
CA ASN A 51 -37.76 6.53 61.07
C ASN A 51 -37.73 8.08 60.90
N VAL A 52 -38.82 8.78 60.52
CA VAL A 52 -39.94 9.19 61.42
C VAL A 52 -41.07 9.93 60.64
N GLN A 53 -42.32 9.53 60.95
CA GLN A 53 -43.66 10.20 61.12
C GLN A 53 -44.24 11.24 60.11
N ASN A 54 -45.48 11.12 59.56
CA ASN A 54 -46.91 11.06 60.05
C ASN A 54 -47.50 12.45 60.48
N PRO A 55 -48.84 12.70 60.61
CA PRO A 55 -50.09 12.04 60.15
C PRO A 55 -51.27 13.00 59.72
N ALA A 56 -52.44 12.39 59.39
CA ALA A 56 -53.81 12.67 59.89
C ALA A 56 -54.92 13.36 59.03
N ASP A 57 -56.03 12.61 58.94
CA ASP A 57 -57.47 12.92 59.13
C ASP A 57 -58.40 13.61 58.11
N SER A 58 -59.40 12.78 57.70
CA SER A 58 -60.88 12.96 57.63
C SER A 58 -61.53 14.17 56.93
N GLN A 59 -62.62 13.91 56.17
CA GLN A 59 -63.97 14.50 56.35
C GLN A 59 -65.00 13.87 55.36
N VAL A 60 -66.26 13.82 55.82
CA VAL A 60 -67.51 13.32 55.18
C VAL A 60 -68.43 14.54 54.90
N VAL A 61 -69.61 14.32 54.25
CA VAL A 61 -70.88 15.14 54.20
C VAL A 61 -71.09 15.85 52.83
N ASN A 62 -72.22 15.90 52.08
CA ASN A 62 -73.65 15.49 52.13
C ASN A 62 -74.25 15.52 50.68
N ASP A 63 -75.25 14.68 50.31
CA ASP A 63 -76.73 14.82 50.25
C ASP A 63 -77.36 15.38 48.94
N GLN A 64 -78.48 14.77 48.49
CA GLN A 64 -79.77 15.44 48.21
C GLN A 64 -80.86 14.49 47.63
N ASN A 65 -82.07 14.65 48.19
CA ASN A 65 -83.43 14.32 47.69
C ASN A 65 -83.88 12.85 47.77
N GLY A 66 -84.79 12.40 48.64
CA GLY A 66 -85.86 13.10 49.37
C GLY A 66 -87.21 12.91 48.69
N ASN A 67 -88.02 11.94 49.17
CA ASN A 67 -89.46 12.11 49.33
C ASN A 67 -90.08 10.99 50.17
N SER A 68 -90.88 11.39 51.16
CA SER A 68 -91.77 10.57 51.98
C SER A 68 -93.06 11.34 52.24
N TYR A 69 -94.18 10.62 52.34
CA TYR A 69 -95.46 10.99 52.98
C TYR A 69 -96.27 9.68 53.16
N SER A 70 -97.27 9.52 54.02
CA SER A 70 -97.47 9.74 55.46
C SER A 70 -98.82 9.04 55.82
N VAL A 71 -99.01 8.73 57.10
CA VAL A 71 -99.97 7.78 57.73
C VAL A 71 -101.42 8.30 57.84
N ASN A 72 -102.41 7.40 58.01
CA ASN A 72 -103.50 7.41 59.03
C ASN A 72 -104.25 6.04 58.99
N SER A 73 -104.34 5.22 60.06
CA SER A 73 -105.21 5.31 61.28
C SER A 73 -106.71 5.33 60.92
N ALA A 74 -107.64 4.53 61.43
CA ALA A 74 -107.76 3.66 62.61
C ALA A 74 -108.90 2.64 62.38
N ASP A 75 -109.00 1.59 63.22
CA ASP A 75 -110.24 1.15 63.92
C ASP A 75 -110.23 -0.34 64.29
N VAL A 76 -110.52 -0.58 65.57
CA VAL A 76 -110.75 -1.85 66.30
C VAL A 76 -112.05 -1.59 67.09
N PRO A 77 -113.07 -2.48 67.15
CA PRO A 77 -113.04 -3.54 68.19
C PRO A 77 -113.80 -4.86 67.95
N GLU A 78 -113.38 -5.84 68.76
CA GLU A 78 -114.15 -6.88 69.47
C GLU A 78 -115.03 -7.89 68.68
N SER A 79 -114.67 -9.19 68.75
CA SER A 79 -115.10 -10.11 69.82
C SER A 79 -115.12 -11.58 69.36
N GLY A 80 -114.67 -12.49 70.23
CA GLY A 80 -115.17 -13.87 70.29
C GLY A 80 -114.23 -14.98 69.80
N ASP A 81 -113.35 -15.47 70.69
CA ASP A 81 -112.87 -16.86 70.64
C ASP A 81 -113.98 -17.82 71.11
N PRO A 82 -114.03 -19.05 70.57
CA PRO A 82 -113.53 -20.14 71.39
C PRO A 82 -112.64 -21.14 70.64
N ALA A 83 -111.72 -21.71 71.42
CA ALA A 83 -110.70 -22.68 71.03
C ALA A 83 -111.25 -23.98 70.41
N VAL A 84 -110.62 -24.42 69.32
CA VAL A 84 -110.56 -25.81 68.87
C VAL A 84 -109.14 -26.11 68.35
N GLU A 85 -108.70 -27.32 68.62
CA GLU A 85 -107.37 -27.97 68.56
C GLU A 85 -106.48 -27.75 67.31
N PRO A 86 -105.15 -27.98 67.44
CA PRO A 86 -104.18 -27.66 66.39
C PRO A 86 -104.23 -28.66 65.24
N THR A 87 -104.59 -28.19 64.05
CA THR A 87 -104.30 -28.89 62.80
C THR A 87 -102.93 -28.44 62.29
N GLU A 88 -102.03 -29.39 62.10
CA GLU A 88 -100.73 -29.21 61.46
C GLU A 88 -100.84 -28.40 60.16
N PRO A 89 -99.89 -27.49 59.87
CA PRO A 89 -99.83 -26.85 58.57
C PRO A 89 -99.60 -27.93 57.48
N PRO A 90 -100.19 -27.81 56.29
CA PRO A 90 -99.86 -28.70 55.19
C PRO A 90 -98.36 -28.63 54.94
N ALA A 91 -97.72 -29.81 54.91
CA ALA A 91 -96.31 -29.97 54.62
C ALA A 91 -95.95 -29.21 53.34
N ASP A 92 -94.87 -28.41 53.42
CA ASP A 92 -94.23 -27.84 52.25
C ASP A 92 -94.04 -28.95 51.18
N PRO A 93 -94.34 -28.67 49.90
CA PRO A 93 -94.04 -29.63 48.85
C PRO A 93 -92.55 -30.03 48.96
N PRO A 94 -92.20 -31.31 48.72
CA PRO A 94 -90.82 -31.75 48.85
C PRO A 94 -89.95 -30.86 47.97
N ALA A 95 -88.93 -30.23 48.56
CA ALA A 95 -88.01 -29.36 47.85
C ALA A 95 -87.53 -30.08 46.58
N GLU A 96 -87.86 -29.52 45.41
CA GLU A 96 -87.43 -30.09 44.13
C GLU A 96 -85.90 -30.22 44.17
N MET A 97 -85.41 -31.44 43.99
CA MET A 97 -83.98 -31.71 43.92
C MET A 97 -83.43 -31.00 42.68
N LYS A 98 -82.60 -29.96 42.88
CA LYS A 98 -81.97 -29.25 41.78
C LYS A 98 -80.94 -30.16 41.12
N GLN A 99 -81.13 -30.41 39.82
CA GLN A 99 -80.24 -31.19 38.96
C GLN A 99 -80.11 -30.50 37.60
N GLY A 100 -78.91 -30.50 37.01
CA GLY A 100 -78.66 -29.91 35.71
C GLY A 100 -78.66 -28.38 35.71
N TRP A 101 -78.88 -27.78 34.53
CA TRP A 101 -78.88 -26.34 34.34
C TRP A 101 -80.06 -25.66 35.02
N GLN A 102 -79.80 -24.59 35.76
CA GLN A 102 -80.80 -23.76 36.44
C GLN A 102 -80.53 -22.29 36.15
N ASP A 103 -81.54 -21.56 35.69
CA ASP A 103 -81.47 -20.11 35.47
C ASP A 103 -81.91 -19.41 36.76
N GLU A 104 -81.02 -18.61 37.35
CA GLU A 104 -81.25 -17.93 38.63
C GLU A 104 -80.98 -16.42 38.48
N ASP A 105 -81.39 -15.64 39.48
CA ASP A 105 -81.17 -14.19 39.47
C ASP A 105 -79.66 -13.88 39.44
N GLY A 106 -79.22 -13.17 38.41
CA GLY A 106 -77.81 -12.86 38.15
C GLY A 106 -77.06 -13.82 37.22
N GLY A 107 -77.68 -14.91 36.70
CA GLY A 107 -77.03 -15.83 35.75
C GLY A 107 -77.37 -17.31 35.92
N ARG A 108 -76.59 -18.19 35.28
CA ARG A 108 -76.89 -19.63 35.18
C ARG A 108 -76.01 -20.47 36.10
N ARG A 109 -76.55 -21.52 36.74
CA ARG A 109 -75.82 -22.51 37.54
C ARG A 109 -76.04 -23.92 37.02
N TYR A 110 -75.17 -24.86 37.41
CA TYR A 110 -75.35 -26.29 37.14
C TYR A 110 -75.30 -27.09 38.43
N TYR A 111 -76.33 -27.90 38.70
CA TYR A 111 -76.48 -28.66 39.94
C TYR A 111 -76.27 -30.17 39.75
N ILE A 112 -75.57 -30.79 40.70
CA ILE A 112 -75.45 -32.25 40.84
C ILE A 112 -75.80 -32.58 42.29
N ASP A 113 -76.81 -33.43 42.49
CA ASP A 113 -77.27 -33.86 43.82
C ASP A 113 -77.52 -32.67 44.77
N ASN A 114 -78.27 -31.68 44.28
CA ASN A 114 -78.65 -30.45 44.98
C ASN A 114 -77.50 -29.48 45.32
N ASN A 115 -76.26 -29.75 44.90
CA ASN A 115 -75.11 -28.86 45.05
C ASN A 115 -74.74 -28.25 43.69
N TYR A 116 -74.52 -26.94 43.64
CA TYR A 116 -74.01 -26.31 42.43
C TYR A 116 -72.52 -26.64 42.26
N VAL A 117 -72.10 -26.83 41.01
CA VAL A 117 -70.70 -27.05 40.66
C VAL A 117 -69.92 -25.73 40.64
N VAL A 118 -68.62 -25.81 40.89
CA VAL A 118 -67.67 -24.69 40.81
C VAL A 118 -66.45 -25.12 39.99
N GLY A 119 -65.69 -24.15 39.48
CA GLY A 119 -64.50 -24.39 38.68
C GLY A 119 -64.79 -24.86 37.25
N GLU A 120 -63.79 -25.44 36.59
CA GLU A 120 -63.93 -25.97 35.22
C GLU A 120 -64.75 -27.27 35.21
N GLN A 121 -65.76 -27.32 34.34
CA GLN A 121 -66.61 -28.49 34.17
C GLN A 121 -66.76 -28.83 32.69
N ASN A 122 -66.56 -30.10 32.33
CA ASN A 122 -66.89 -30.59 31.00
C ASN A 122 -68.31 -31.17 31.03
N ILE A 123 -69.24 -30.49 30.38
CA ILE A 123 -70.66 -30.86 30.33
C ILE A 123 -71.00 -31.04 28.85
N ASP A 124 -71.44 -32.24 28.49
CA ASP A 124 -71.81 -32.63 27.13
C ASP A 124 -70.74 -32.28 26.07
N GLY A 125 -69.47 -32.49 26.42
CA GLY A 125 -68.33 -32.27 25.52
C GLY A 125 -67.88 -30.82 25.40
N SER A 126 -68.52 -29.88 26.10
CA SER A 126 -68.12 -28.47 26.16
C SER A 126 -67.55 -28.11 27.53
N TRP A 127 -66.52 -27.26 27.56
CA TRP A 127 -65.95 -26.75 28.79
C TRP A 127 -66.68 -25.49 29.24
N TYR A 128 -67.05 -25.44 30.51
CA TYR A 128 -67.66 -24.30 31.20
C TYR A 128 -66.82 -23.96 32.43
N TYR A 129 -66.91 -22.72 32.91
CA TYR A 129 -66.34 -22.33 34.19
C TYR A 129 -67.42 -21.72 35.08
N PHE A 130 -67.48 -22.18 36.32
CA PHE A 130 -68.38 -21.66 37.34
C PHE A 130 -67.57 -20.96 38.43
N HIS A 131 -67.88 -19.70 38.70
CA HIS A 131 -67.25 -18.93 39.78
C HIS A 131 -67.53 -19.58 41.15
N GLU A 132 -66.84 -19.14 42.21
CA GLU A 132 -66.99 -19.71 43.56
C GLU A 132 -68.42 -19.65 44.12
N ASN A 133 -69.20 -18.66 43.66
CA ASN A 133 -70.62 -18.52 43.96
C ASN A 133 -71.53 -19.42 43.09
N GLY A 134 -70.97 -20.32 42.29
CA GLY A 134 -71.67 -21.26 41.41
C GLY A 134 -72.15 -20.68 40.09
N MET A 135 -71.95 -19.39 39.82
CA MET A 135 -72.43 -18.74 38.59
C MET A 135 -71.53 -19.05 37.41
N MET A 136 -72.14 -19.39 36.28
CA MET A 136 -71.45 -19.66 35.02
C MET A 136 -70.81 -18.38 34.47
N ALA A 137 -69.55 -18.46 34.07
CA ALA A 137 -68.81 -17.39 33.43
C ALA A 137 -69.27 -17.17 31.98
N THR A 138 -69.27 -15.90 31.56
CA THR A 138 -69.47 -15.47 30.18
C THR A 138 -68.48 -14.34 29.86
N GLY A 139 -68.08 -14.22 28.59
CA GLY A 139 -67.03 -13.32 28.13
C GLY A 139 -65.64 -13.64 28.67
N LEU A 140 -64.74 -12.65 28.56
CA LEU A 140 -63.36 -12.73 29.04
C LEU A 140 -63.33 -12.97 30.55
N THR A 141 -62.78 -14.13 30.94
CA THR A 141 -62.78 -14.59 32.32
C THR A 141 -61.38 -15.08 32.71
N GLU A 142 -60.89 -14.59 33.85
CA GLU A 142 -59.73 -15.14 34.54
C GLU A 142 -60.18 -16.20 35.54
N GLN A 143 -59.62 -17.40 35.44
CA GLN A 143 -59.99 -18.49 36.35
C GLN A 143 -59.24 -18.37 37.67
N SER A 144 -59.94 -18.47 38.81
CA SER A 144 -59.32 -18.41 40.15
C SER A 144 -58.28 -19.50 40.41
N GLN A 145 -58.42 -20.65 39.74
CA GLN A 145 -57.49 -21.78 39.85
C GLN A 145 -56.22 -21.61 39.01
N ASN A 146 -56.23 -20.70 38.03
CA ASN A 146 -55.13 -20.43 37.10
C ASN A 146 -54.93 -18.92 36.92
N PRO A 147 -54.53 -18.19 37.98
CA PRO A 147 -54.36 -16.75 37.93
C PRO A 147 -53.33 -16.36 36.86
N GLY A 148 -53.66 -15.35 36.06
CA GLY A 148 -52.90 -14.85 34.93
C GLY A 148 -53.34 -15.37 33.55
N ASN A 149 -54.16 -16.42 33.48
CA ASN A 149 -54.69 -16.98 32.23
C ASN A 149 -56.12 -16.50 31.98
N LEU A 150 -56.33 -15.85 30.83
CA LEU A 150 -57.64 -15.43 30.36
C LEU A 150 -58.22 -16.46 29.40
N TYR A 151 -59.52 -16.68 29.51
CA TYR A 151 -60.33 -17.54 28.64
C TYR A 151 -61.53 -16.73 28.17
N ASP A 152 -62.08 -17.05 27.00
CA ASP A 152 -63.33 -16.45 26.53
C ASP A 152 -64.44 -17.48 26.58
N TYR A 153 -65.57 -17.12 27.16
CA TYR A 153 -66.75 -17.97 27.26
C TYR A 153 -67.88 -17.31 26.48
N GLY A 154 -68.54 -18.04 25.58
CA GLY A 154 -69.67 -17.51 24.81
C GLY A 154 -70.82 -17.06 25.71
N GLU A 155 -71.82 -16.40 25.14
CA GLU A 155 -73.06 -16.07 25.88
C GLU A 155 -73.77 -17.31 26.43
N ASP A 156 -73.56 -18.46 25.78
CA ASP A 156 -74.04 -19.77 26.24
C ASP A 156 -73.14 -20.44 27.29
N GLY A 157 -72.05 -19.77 27.69
CA GLY A 157 -71.07 -20.20 28.69
C GLY A 157 -70.03 -21.20 28.22
N LYS A 158 -70.03 -21.59 26.94
CA LYS A 158 -69.05 -22.53 26.40
C LYS A 158 -67.70 -21.85 26.16
N ARG A 159 -66.61 -22.51 26.53
CA ARG A 159 -65.24 -22.04 26.27
C ARG A 159 -64.99 -21.93 24.77
N LEU A 160 -64.55 -20.75 24.34
CA LEU A 160 -64.19 -20.43 22.97
C LEU A 160 -62.69 -20.68 22.73
N TYR A 161 -62.35 -20.92 21.47
CA TYR A 161 -60.99 -21.23 21.00
C TYR A 161 -60.72 -20.49 19.70
N GLY A 162 -59.44 -20.39 19.34
CA GLY A 162 -58.99 -19.74 18.12
C GLY A 162 -59.20 -18.23 18.13
N TRP A 163 -59.37 -17.65 16.95
CA TRP A 163 -59.57 -16.21 16.76
C TRP A 163 -60.93 -15.75 17.30
N GLN A 164 -60.91 -14.79 18.22
CA GLN A 164 -62.11 -14.14 18.75
C GLN A 164 -61.98 -12.63 18.65
N ASN A 165 -63.11 -11.97 18.38
CA ASN A 165 -63.19 -10.50 18.35
C ASN A 165 -63.96 -10.03 19.58
N VAL A 166 -63.27 -9.40 20.51
CA VAL A 166 -63.86 -8.86 21.73
C VAL A 166 -63.82 -7.34 21.63
N ASN A 167 -65.00 -6.72 21.50
CA ASN A 167 -65.16 -5.26 21.43
C ASN A 167 -64.32 -4.57 20.34
N GLY A 168 -64.12 -5.23 19.19
CA GLY A 168 -63.36 -4.68 18.06
C GLY A 168 -61.87 -5.00 18.10
N VAL A 169 -61.39 -5.72 19.11
CA VAL A 169 -59.99 -6.16 19.24
C VAL A 169 -59.89 -7.66 19.01
N GLN A 170 -58.94 -8.08 18.18
CA GLN A 170 -58.71 -9.49 17.88
C GLN A 170 -57.76 -10.12 18.91
N TYR A 171 -58.19 -11.26 19.44
CA TYR A 171 -57.46 -12.13 20.36
C TYR A 171 -57.40 -13.53 19.78
N TYR A 172 -56.40 -14.31 20.20
CA TYR A 172 -56.33 -15.74 19.90
C TYR A 172 -56.30 -16.55 21.18
N PHE A 173 -57.26 -17.44 21.33
CA PHE A 173 -57.33 -18.42 22.41
C PHE A 173 -56.75 -19.73 21.89
N HIS A 174 -55.73 -20.25 22.56
CA HIS A 174 -54.99 -21.43 22.14
C HIS A 174 -55.94 -22.59 21.79
N SER A 175 -55.77 -23.19 20.61
CA SER A 175 -56.76 -24.09 20.01
C SER A 175 -57.07 -25.35 20.82
N GLU A 176 -56.19 -25.74 21.75
CA GLU A 176 -56.38 -26.92 22.60
C GLU A 176 -56.76 -26.57 24.03
N THR A 177 -56.20 -25.49 24.57
CA THR A 177 -56.32 -25.16 26.00
C THR A 177 -57.33 -24.05 26.26
N GLY A 178 -57.65 -23.23 25.26
CA GLY A 178 -58.52 -22.07 25.39
C GLY A 178 -57.86 -20.87 26.08
N ILE A 179 -56.55 -20.92 26.36
CA ILE A 179 -55.84 -19.81 27.02
C ILE A 179 -55.55 -18.71 26.00
N MET A 180 -55.86 -17.45 26.34
CA MET A 180 -55.51 -16.29 25.53
C MET A 180 -53.98 -16.13 25.40
N LEU A 181 -53.49 -16.04 24.18
CA LEU A 181 -52.08 -15.77 23.93
C LEU A 181 -51.75 -14.30 24.21
N LYS A 182 -50.62 -14.07 24.90
CA LYS A 182 -50.08 -12.74 25.22
C LYS A 182 -48.56 -12.78 25.29
N SER A 183 -47.91 -11.68 24.93
CA SER A 183 -46.44 -11.52 24.87
C SER A 183 -45.72 -12.68 24.15
N SER A 184 -46.35 -13.27 23.13
CA SER A 184 -45.89 -14.52 22.55
C SER A 184 -46.11 -14.58 21.05
N GLU A 185 -45.20 -15.30 20.40
CA GLU A 185 -45.34 -15.69 19.01
C GLU A 185 -46.04 -17.05 18.91
N CYS A 186 -46.92 -17.21 17.92
CA CYS A 186 -47.58 -18.49 17.67
C CYS A 186 -47.70 -18.74 16.17
N LYS A 187 -47.46 -20.00 15.78
CA LYS A 187 -47.63 -20.42 14.39
C LYS A 187 -49.04 -20.96 14.19
N ILE A 188 -49.85 -20.24 13.44
CA ILE A 188 -51.25 -20.55 13.15
C ILE A 188 -51.39 -20.67 11.64
N ASP A 189 -51.94 -21.78 11.16
CA ASP A 189 -52.15 -22.06 9.72
C ASP A 189 -50.92 -21.81 8.82
N GLY A 190 -49.73 -22.10 9.37
CA GLY A 190 -48.46 -21.97 8.64
C GLY A 190 -47.77 -20.62 8.79
N PHE A 191 -48.43 -19.60 9.35
CA PHE A 191 -47.89 -18.25 9.53
C PHE A 191 -47.59 -17.96 10.99
N TRP A 192 -46.52 -17.18 11.23
CA TRP A 192 -46.18 -16.71 12.57
C TRP A 192 -46.89 -15.41 12.86
N TYR A 193 -47.59 -15.36 13.98
CA TYR A 193 -48.28 -14.20 14.52
C TYR A 193 -47.65 -13.79 15.85
N TYR A 194 -47.88 -12.54 16.26
CA TYR A 194 -47.50 -12.08 17.59
C TYR A 194 -48.67 -11.38 18.28
N PHE A 195 -48.80 -11.68 19.57
CA PHE A 195 -49.77 -11.09 20.47
C PHE A 195 -49.01 -10.26 21.50
N ASP A 196 -49.38 -8.99 21.65
CA ASP A 196 -48.69 -8.08 22.55
C ASP A 196 -48.97 -8.40 24.03
N GLU A 197 -48.48 -7.55 24.93
CA GLU A 197 -48.62 -7.72 26.38
C GLU A 197 -50.08 -7.80 26.87
N ASN A 198 -51.00 -7.21 26.12
CA ASN A 198 -52.44 -7.24 26.40
C ASN A 198 -53.15 -8.37 25.65
N GLY A 199 -52.42 -9.19 24.89
CA GLY A 199 -52.94 -10.25 24.03
C GLY A 199 -53.49 -9.75 22.70
N GLN A 200 -53.30 -8.48 22.36
CA GLN A 200 -53.83 -7.93 21.11
C GLN A 200 -53.00 -8.42 19.94
N PHE A 201 -53.70 -8.83 18.88
CA PHE A 201 -53.10 -9.17 17.60
C PHE A 201 -52.32 -7.98 16.99
N VAL A 202 -51.10 -8.25 16.53
CA VAL A 202 -50.23 -7.26 15.88
C VAL A 202 -50.26 -7.42 14.36
N ALA A 203 -50.56 -6.33 13.65
CA ALA A 203 -50.44 -6.22 12.19
C ALA A 203 -49.95 -4.83 11.73
N GLY A 204 -49.31 -4.80 10.56
CA GLY A 204 -48.89 -3.60 9.84
C GLY A 204 -47.76 -2.79 10.49
N ARG A 205 -47.07 -3.33 11.50
CA ARG A 205 -46.13 -2.57 12.33
C ARG A 205 -44.88 -3.35 12.73
N TRP A 206 -43.82 -2.59 13.04
CA TRP A 206 -42.61 -3.10 13.68
C TRP A 206 -42.87 -3.39 15.16
N ILE A 207 -42.37 -4.51 15.64
CA ILE A 207 -42.39 -4.88 17.07
C ILE A 207 -40.99 -5.30 17.50
N ASN A 208 -40.57 -4.77 18.64
CA ASN A 208 -39.38 -5.26 19.33
C ASN A 208 -39.80 -6.31 20.37
N HIS A 209 -39.35 -7.55 20.19
CA HIS A 209 -39.50 -8.60 21.20
C HIS A 209 -38.28 -9.52 21.16
N HIS A 210 -37.98 -10.19 22.27
CA HIS A 210 -36.76 -11.02 22.41
C HIS A 210 -35.46 -10.32 21.95
N ASN A 211 -35.34 -9.02 22.22
CA ASN A 211 -34.19 -8.18 21.90
C ASN A 211 -33.87 -8.12 20.38
N ALA A 212 -34.89 -8.17 19.53
CA ALA A 212 -34.78 -7.96 18.10
C ALA A 212 -36.06 -7.32 17.54
N ASP A 213 -35.94 -6.59 16.44
CA ASP A 213 -37.10 -6.04 15.73
C ASP A 213 -37.61 -7.02 14.68
N TYR A 214 -38.92 -7.12 14.58
CA TYR A 214 -39.66 -7.91 13.60
C TYR A 214 -40.71 -7.02 12.97
N TYR A 215 -41.16 -7.38 11.76
CA TYR A 215 -42.26 -6.71 11.11
C TYR A 215 -43.38 -7.72 10.88
N TYR A 216 -44.60 -7.35 11.28
CA TYR A 216 -45.80 -8.11 10.97
C TYR A 216 -46.56 -7.35 9.89
N ASP A 217 -46.89 -8.03 8.78
CA ASP A 217 -47.59 -7.41 7.66
C ASP A 217 -49.04 -7.02 8.00
N ASP A 218 -49.77 -6.42 7.07
CA ASP A 218 -51.14 -5.95 7.31
C ASP A 218 -52.13 -7.09 7.63
N GLN A 219 -51.74 -8.34 7.39
CA GLN A 219 -52.49 -9.55 7.78
C GLN A 219 -51.98 -10.15 9.10
N GLY A 220 -50.97 -9.54 9.72
CA GLY A 220 -50.34 -9.96 10.98
C GLY A 220 -49.37 -11.13 10.82
N HIS A 221 -49.02 -11.51 9.59
CA HIS A 221 -48.00 -12.52 9.37
C HIS A 221 -46.61 -11.91 9.57
N MET A 222 -45.72 -12.67 10.21
CA MET A 222 -44.31 -12.28 10.32
C MET A 222 -43.70 -12.16 8.92
N TYR A 223 -43.12 -11.00 8.63
CA TYR A 223 -42.57 -10.65 7.33
C TYR A 223 -41.11 -11.12 7.20
N TYR A 224 -40.72 -11.49 5.99
CA TYR A 224 -39.38 -12.00 5.68
C TYR A 224 -38.80 -11.34 4.43
N GLY A 225 -37.47 -11.21 4.38
CA GLY A 225 -36.76 -10.69 3.21
C GLY A 225 -36.74 -9.16 3.15
N TRP A 226 -36.70 -8.63 1.93
CA TRP A 226 -36.56 -7.19 1.67
C TRP A 226 -37.85 -6.45 1.98
N LYS A 227 -37.71 -5.38 2.77
CA LYS A 227 -38.80 -4.46 3.10
C LYS A 227 -38.34 -3.03 2.83
N GLN A 228 -39.10 -2.31 2.02
CA GLN A 228 -38.87 -0.90 1.75
C GLN A 228 -39.89 -0.06 2.53
N GLU A 229 -39.42 1.00 3.20
CA GLU A 229 -40.26 2.02 3.83
C GLU A 229 -39.72 3.40 3.44
N GLY A 230 -40.47 4.11 2.58
CA GLY A 230 -39.97 5.32 1.94
C GLY A 230 -38.69 5.05 1.15
N ASP A 231 -37.65 5.84 1.41
CA ASP A 231 -36.33 5.69 0.78
C ASP A 231 -35.41 4.67 1.48
N LYS A 232 -35.89 4.05 2.57
CA LYS A 232 -35.10 3.14 3.39
C LYS A 232 -35.42 1.69 3.03
N ASN A 233 -34.37 0.88 3.02
CA ASN A 233 -34.48 -0.56 2.80
C ASN A 233 -33.99 -1.31 4.04
N TYR A 234 -34.75 -2.33 4.42
CA TYR A 234 -34.50 -3.22 5.55
C TYR A 234 -34.48 -4.66 5.04
N TYR A 235 -33.85 -5.55 5.79
CA TYR A 235 -33.90 -6.97 5.52
C TYR A 235 -34.26 -7.77 6.76
N LEU A 236 -35.32 -8.57 6.66
CA LEU A 236 -35.77 -9.50 7.68
C LEU A 236 -35.23 -10.89 7.34
N ASN A 237 -34.57 -11.55 8.28
CA ASN A 237 -33.91 -12.82 8.01
C ASN A 237 -34.92 -13.92 7.67
N LYS A 238 -34.80 -14.53 6.48
CA LYS A 238 -35.69 -15.58 5.97
C LYS A 238 -35.87 -16.79 6.90
N GLY A 239 -34.91 -17.06 7.80
CA GLY A 239 -34.99 -18.20 8.72
C GLY A 239 -35.75 -17.91 10.01
N ASN A 240 -35.79 -16.66 10.47
CA ASN A 240 -36.32 -16.33 11.81
C ASN A 240 -36.99 -14.95 11.92
N GLY A 241 -37.20 -14.22 10.84
CA GLY A 241 -37.93 -12.94 10.83
C GLY A 241 -37.16 -11.74 11.41
N LYS A 242 -36.04 -11.94 12.11
CA LYS A 242 -35.28 -10.86 12.76
C LYS A 242 -34.78 -9.82 11.75
N LYS A 243 -34.96 -8.53 12.05
CA LYS A 243 -34.32 -7.41 11.33
C LYS A 243 -32.81 -7.54 11.40
N VAL A 244 -32.18 -7.46 10.23
CA VAL A 244 -30.73 -7.53 10.10
C VAL A 244 -30.11 -6.18 10.44
N ILE A 245 -29.09 -6.22 11.28
CA ILE A 245 -28.15 -5.14 11.56
C ILE A 245 -26.73 -5.65 11.23
N GLY A 246 -25.84 -4.75 10.85
CA GLY A 246 -24.47 -5.08 10.45
C GLY A 246 -24.36 -5.71 9.07
N GLU A 247 -23.25 -6.43 8.84
CA GLU A 247 -22.95 -7.04 7.55
C GLU A 247 -23.77 -8.32 7.33
N LYS A 248 -24.36 -8.46 6.13
CA LYS A 248 -25.08 -9.67 5.74
C LYS A 248 -24.87 -10.00 4.27
N LYS A 249 -24.57 -11.27 4.02
CA LYS A 249 -24.56 -11.83 2.66
C LYS A 249 -25.98 -12.29 2.28
N ILE A 250 -26.53 -11.70 1.22
CA ILE A 250 -27.88 -11.97 0.70
C ILE A 250 -27.73 -12.28 -0.78
N ASP A 251 -28.21 -13.45 -1.20
CA ASP A 251 -28.19 -13.92 -2.60
C ASP A 251 -26.82 -13.76 -3.29
N GLY A 252 -25.74 -14.01 -2.54
CA GLY A 252 -24.37 -13.95 -3.04
C GLY A 252 -23.65 -12.61 -2.85
N PHE A 253 -24.36 -11.54 -2.53
CA PHE A 253 -23.82 -10.18 -2.39
C PHE A 253 -23.78 -9.73 -0.94
N TRP A 254 -22.77 -8.93 -0.58
CA TRP A 254 -22.66 -8.35 0.75
C TRP A 254 -23.35 -7.00 0.83
N TYR A 255 -24.11 -6.81 1.91
CA TYR A 255 -24.80 -5.59 2.27
C TYR A 255 -24.39 -5.22 3.70
N TYR A 256 -24.61 -3.95 4.07
CA TYR A 256 -24.48 -3.50 5.44
C TYR A 256 -25.74 -2.76 5.84
N PHE A 257 -26.22 -3.05 7.04
CA PHE A 257 -27.36 -2.41 7.67
C PHE A 257 -26.85 -1.67 8.91
N ASN A 258 -27.18 -0.40 9.06
CA ASN A 258 -26.75 0.39 10.22
C ASN A 258 -27.44 -0.08 11.51
N GLU A 259 -27.20 0.60 12.63
CA GLU A 259 -27.78 0.26 13.93
C GLU A 259 -29.32 0.29 13.94
N ASN A 260 -29.93 1.09 13.06
CA ASN A 260 -31.39 1.14 12.87
C ASN A 260 -31.92 0.05 11.93
N GLY A 261 -31.02 -0.73 11.30
CA GLY A 261 -31.34 -1.74 10.28
C GLY A 261 -31.51 -1.18 8.88
N GLU A 262 -31.13 0.08 8.64
CA GLU A 262 -31.25 0.73 7.33
C GLU A 262 -30.06 0.32 6.44
N MET A 263 -30.34 -0.14 5.23
CA MET A 263 -29.33 -0.56 4.26
C MET A 263 -28.46 0.63 3.83
N ALA A 264 -27.14 0.48 3.94
CA ALA A 264 -26.18 1.48 3.48
C ALA A 264 -26.11 1.55 1.95
N THR A 265 -25.95 2.78 1.44
CA THR A 265 -25.59 3.10 0.06
C THR A 265 -24.52 4.19 0.07
N GLY A 266 -23.70 4.26 -0.97
CA GLY A 266 -22.59 5.20 -1.08
C GLY A 266 -21.45 4.91 -0.11
N TRP A 267 -20.75 5.97 0.29
CA TRP A 267 -19.61 5.91 1.22
C TRP A 267 -20.08 5.56 2.64
N SER A 268 -19.49 4.52 3.22
CA SER A 268 -19.80 4.08 4.58
C SER A 268 -18.52 3.75 5.35
N GLN A 269 -18.46 4.19 6.61
CA GLN A 269 -17.38 3.86 7.53
C GLN A 269 -17.89 2.98 8.65
N HIS A 270 -17.26 1.83 8.85
CA HIS A 270 -17.52 0.97 10.01
C HIS A 270 -16.27 0.17 10.36
N ASN A 271 -16.11 -0.17 11.64
CA ASN A 271 -14.93 -0.89 12.17
C ASN A 271 -13.59 -0.25 11.75
N ASP A 272 -13.50 1.08 11.76
CA ASP A 272 -12.34 1.87 11.31
C ASP A 272 -11.92 1.69 9.84
N HIS A 273 -12.80 1.15 9.00
CA HIS A 273 -12.56 0.95 7.58
C HIS A 273 -13.60 1.66 6.71
N MET A 274 -13.17 2.10 5.52
CA MET A 274 -14.04 2.71 4.52
C MET A 274 -14.48 1.69 3.49
N TYR A 275 -15.76 1.73 3.14
CA TYR A 275 -16.41 0.90 2.13
C TYR A 275 -17.24 1.78 1.20
N TYR A 276 -17.59 1.23 0.04
CA TYR A 276 -18.56 1.84 -0.85
C TYR A 276 -19.63 0.83 -1.22
N TYR A 277 -20.88 1.15 -0.91
CA TYR A 277 -22.04 0.36 -1.29
C TYR A 277 -22.68 1.01 -2.51
N GLN A 278 -22.97 0.21 -3.53
CA GLN A 278 -23.62 0.68 -4.76
C GLN A 278 -25.04 1.19 -4.46
N ALA A 279 -25.70 1.82 -5.45
CA ALA A 279 -27.06 2.33 -5.28
C ALA A 279 -28.08 1.24 -4.90
N ASN A 280 -27.83 0.00 -5.31
CA ASN A 280 -28.63 -1.17 -4.92
C ASN A 280 -28.19 -1.80 -3.57
N GLY A 281 -27.28 -1.16 -2.82
CA GLY A 281 -26.77 -1.61 -1.53
C GLY A 281 -25.66 -2.65 -1.58
N GLN A 282 -25.26 -3.12 -2.76
CA GLN A 282 -24.21 -4.14 -2.87
C GLN A 282 -22.82 -3.56 -2.60
N MET A 283 -22.02 -4.23 -1.78
CA MET A 283 -20.65 -3.84 -1.50
C MET A 283 -19.79 -3.85 -2.77
N THR A 284 -18.96 -2.82 -2.94
CA THR A 284 -18.07 -2.66 -4.09
C THR A 284 -16.76 -3.41 -3.87
N TYR A 285 -16.24 -4.01 -4.94
CA TYR A 285 -14.95 -4.70 -4.97
C TYR A 285 -14.17 -4.27 -6.22
N GLY A 286 -12.84 -4.40 -6.15
CA GLY A 286 -11.95 -4.08 -7.26
C GLY A 286 -11.84 -2.58 -7.52
N GLU A 287 -11.44 -2.24 -8.73
CA GLU A 287 -11.29 -0.85 -9.17
C GLU A 287 -12.65 -0.21 -9.45
N ALA A 288 -12.89 0.97 -8.91
CA ALA A 288 -14.12 1.73 -9.16
C ALA A 288 -13.82 3.21 -9.35
N LYS A 289 -14.51 3.83 -10.30
CA LYS A 289 -14.44 5.27 -10.53
C LYS A 289 -15.66 5.96 -9.91
N ILE A 290 -15.43 6.73 -8.86
CA ILE A 290 -16.46 7.39 -8.06
C ILE A 290 -16.12 8.89 -8.06
N ASP A 291 -17.08 9.74 -8.41
CA ASP A 291 -16.93 11.20 -8.46
C ASP A 291 -15.69 11.68 -9.22
N GLY A 292 -15.36 10.99 -10.32
CA GLY A 292 -14.20 11.33 -11.17
C GLY A 292 -12.87 10.74 -10.71
N HIS A 293 -12.79 10.14 -9.52
CA HIS A 293 -11.57 9.56 -8.95
C HIS A 293 -11.60 8.04 -8.97
N TRP A 294 -10.44 7.42 -9.21
CA TRP A 294 -10.28 5.97 -9.15
C TRP A 294 -9.90 5.53 -7.73
N TYR A 295 -10.59 4.50 -7.26
CA TYR A 295 -10.39 3.84 -5.98
C TYR A 295 -10.18 2.35 -6.21
N TYR A 296 -9.67 1.65 -5.20
CA TYR A 296 -9.64 0.19 -5.20
C TYR A 296 -10.18 -0.35 -3.88
N PHE A 297 -11.16 -1.23 -3.97
CA PHE A 297 -11.75 -1.93 -2.85
C PHE A 297 -11.21 -3.36 -2.85
N LYS A 298 -10.58 -3.78 -1.75
CA LYS A 298 -9.88 -5.08 -1.67
C LYS A 298 -10.85 -6.22 -2.00
N GLU A 299 -10.51 -7.05 -2.99
CA GLU A 299 -11.40 -8.09 -3.54
C GLU A 299 -12.02 -9.05 -2.49
N LYS A 300 -11.32 -9.29 -1.38
CA LYS A 300 -11.82 -10.20 -0.33
C LYS A 300 -12.67 -9.53 0.73
N SER A 301 -12.39 -8.26 1.06
CA SER A 301 -12.99 -7.60 2.21
C SER A 301 -13.85 -6.39 1.85
N GLY A 302 -13.75 -5.85 0.63
CA GLY A 302 -14.44 -4.60 0.25
C GLY A 302 -13.84 -3.34 0.88
N ILE A 303 -12.80 -3.47 1.72
CA ILE A 303 -12.13 -2.33 2.36
C ILE A 303 -11.43 -1.48 1.29
N MET A 304 -11.67 -0.17 1.29
CA MET A 304 -10.97 0.80 0.45
C MET A 304 -9.46 0.77 0.73
N ALA A 305 -8.66 0.63 -0.32
CA ALA A 305 -7.20 0.62 -0.21
C ALA A 305 -6.63 2.04 -0.09
N THR A 306 -5.59 2.15 0.73
CA THR A 306 -4.73 3.32 0.86
C THR A 306 -3.27 2.87 0.85
N GLY A 307 -2.37 3.77 0.50
CA GLY A 307 -0.94 3.51 0.37
C GLY A 307 -0.58 2.57 -0.78
N TRP A 308 0.53 1.86 -0.61
CA TRP A 308 1.05 0.91 -1.60
C TRP A 308 0.12 -0.29 -1.76
N SER A 309 -0.34 -0.52 -2.99
CA SER A 309 -1.25 -1.62 -3.31
C SER A 309 -0.77 -2.37 -4.55
N LYS A 310 -0.81 -3.70 -4.49
CA LYS A 310 -0.48 -4.57 -5.63
C LYS A 310 -1.69 -5.41 -5.99
N HIS A 311 -2.15 -5.27 -7.22
CA HIS A 311 -3.26 -6.03 -7.80
C HIS A 311 -3.07 -6.10 -9.32
N ASN A 312 -3.65 -7.11 -9.98
CA ASN A 312 -3.50 -7.31 -11.43
C ASN A 312 -2.03 -7.33 -11.92
N ASN A 313 -1.12 -7.88 -11.12
CA ASN A 313 0.33 -7.91 -11.37
C ASN A 313 1.00 -6.52 -11.51
N HIS A 314 0.33 -5.46 -11.10
CA HIS A 314 0.82 -4.09 -11.13
C HIS A 314 0.83 -3.47 -9.72
N THR A 315 1.68 -2.47 -9.53
CA THR A 315 1.80 -1.74 -8.26
C THR A 315 1.24 -0.33 -8.45
N TYR A 316 0.44 0.12 -7.49
CA TYR A 316 -0.23 1.41 -7.45
C TYR A 316 0.01 2.06 -6.10
N TYR A 317 -0.27 3.36 -6.03
CA TYR A 317 -0.33 4.07 -4.76
C TYR A 317 -1.65 4.82 -4.65
N TYR A 318 -2.44 4.44 -3.64
CA TYR A 318 -3.68 5.12 -3.30
C TYR A 318 -3.40 6.13 -2.19
N GLN A 319 -3.86 7.37 -2.37
CA GLN A 319 -3.68 8.43 -1.38
C GLN A 319 -4.52 8.13 -0.12
N LEU A 320 -4.36 8.92 0.94
CA LEU A 320 -5.08 8.68 2.21
C LEU A 320 -6.60 8.78 2.04
N ASN A 321 -7.06 9.64 1.12
CA ASN A 321 -8.46 9.76 0.72
C ASN A 321 -8.90 8.69 -0.29
N GLY A 322 -8.09 7.66 -0.54
CA GLY A 322 -8.38 6.54 -1.44
C GLY A 322 -8.14 6.81 -2.92
N TRP A 323 -7.76 8.02 -3.32
CA TRP A 323 -7.56 8.35 -4.74
C TRP A 323 -6.30 7.69 -5.31
N MET A 324 -6.42 7.06 -6.47
CA MET A 324 -5.28 6.57 -7.23
C MET A 324 -4.33 7.72 -7.58
N THR A 325 -3.03 7.49 -7.40
CA THR A 325 -1.98 8.48 -7.71
C THR A 325 -1.57 8.41 -9.17
N TYR A 326 -1.31 9.57 -9.76
CA TYR A 326 -0.79 9.73 -11.11
C TYR A 326 0.41 10.68 -11.10
N GLY A 327 1.25 10.59 -12.13
CA GLY A 327 2.40 11.46 -12.32
C GLY A 327 3.52 11.24 -11.30
N GLU A 328 4.38 12.25 -11.16
CA GLU A 328 5.51 12.21 -10.23
C GLU A 328 5.03 12.43 -8.79
N LYS A 329 5.38 11.53 -7.88
CA LYS A 329 5.04 11.65 -6.45
C LYS A 329 6.24 11.35 -5.59
N LYS A 330 6.44 12.20 -4.56
CA LYS A 330 7.41 11.95 -3.51
C LYS A 330 6.72 11.25 -2.33
N ILE A 331 7.15 10.03 -2.03
CA ILE A 331 6.60 9.17 -0.96
C ILE A 331 7.79 8.77 -0.08
N ASP A 332 7.70 9.07 1.22
CA ASP A 332 8.75 8.79 2.22
C ASP A 332 10.15 9.29 1.78
N GLY A 333 10.19 10.50 1.22
CA GLY A 333 11.43 11.13 0.76
C GLY A 333 11.97 10.62 -0.57
N LYS A 334 11.35 9.60 -1.19
CA LYS A 334 11.76 9.00 -2.46
C LYS A 334 10.80 9.38 -3.58
N TRP A 335 11.33 9.59 -4.78
CA TRP A 335 10.53 9.93 -5.96
C TRP A 335 10.13 8.68 -6.73
N TYR A 336 8.86 8.64 -7.12
CA TYR A 336 8.22 7.61 -7.95
C TYR A 336 7.47 8.29 -9.08
N TYR A 337 7.13 7.51 -10.11
CA TYR A 337 6.24 7.96 -11.17
C TYR A 337 5.15 6.93 -11.40
N PHE A 338 3.92 7.40 -11.47
CA PHE A 338 2.74 6.62 -11.78
C PHE A 338 2.22 7.06 -13.15
N HIS A 339 2.02 6.12 -14.06
CA HIS A 339 1.62 6.42 -15.43
C HIS A 339 0.32 7.25 -15.45
N GLU A 340 0.33 8.39 -16.16
CA GLU A 340 -0.77 9.37 -16.14
C GLU A 340 -2.14 8.84 -16.55
N ARG A 341 -2.19 7.73 -17.29
CA ARG A 341 -3.45 7.11 -17.75
C ARG A 341 -3.88 5.92 -16.92
N THR A 342 -2.92 5.12 -16.45
CA THR A 342 -3.21 3.83 -15.83
C THR A 342 -2.96 3.82 -14.32
N GLY A 343 -2.24 4.80 -13.78
CA GLY A 343 -1.84 4.81 -12.37
C GLY A 343 -0.78 3.76 -12.00
N VAL A 344 -0.34 2.92 -12.95
CA VAL A 344 0.68 1.89 -12.72
C VAL A 344 2.02 2.56 -12.39
N MET A 345 2.68 2.10 -11.33
CA MET A 345 4.01 2.56 -10.94
C MET A 345 5.05 2.15 -12.00
N ALA A 346 5.81 3.12 -12.49
CA ALA A 346 6.86 2.88 -13.46
C ALA A 346 8.08 2.18 -12.85
N THR A 347 8.68 1.29 -13.63
CA THR A 347 9.98 0.66 -13.35
C THR A 347 10.81 0.65 -14.64
N GLY A 348 12.13 0.60 -14.51
CA GLY A 348 13.04 0.63 -15.65
C GLY A 348 13.08 2.00 -16.35
N TRP A 349 13.32 1.97 -17.67
CA TRP A 349 13.40 3.17 -18.50
C TRP A 349 12.02 3.80 -18.69
N SER A 350 11.88 5.08 -18.31
CA SER A 350 10.65 5.84 -18.50
C SER A 350 10.95 7.17 -19.19
N LYS A 351 10.05 7.57 -20.09
CA LYS A 351 10.10 8.88 -20.76
C LYS A 351 8.79 9.61 -20.51
N HIS A 352 8.88 10.77 -19.87
CA HIS A 352 7.76 11.64 -19.55
C HIS A 352 8.26 13.08 -19.45
N ASN A 353 7.40 14.06 -19.71
CA ASN A 353 7.76 15.49 -19.72
C ASN A 353 8.99 15.83 -20.59
N GLY A 354 9.15 15.16 -21.73
CA GLY A 354 10.28 15.36 -22.65
C GLY A 354 11.64 14.86 -22.14
N HIS A 355 11.69 14.20 -20.99
CA HIS A 355 12.91 13.74 -20.34
C HIS A 355 12.89 12.22 -20.15
N THR A 356 14.08 11.64 -20.07
CA THR A 356 14.28 10.21 -19.82
C THR A 356 14.79 10.00 -18.40
N TYR A 357 14.21 9.03 -17.71
CA TYR A 357 14.51 8.66 -16.33
C TYR A 357 14.69 7.15 -16.24
N TYR A 358 15.25 6.71 -15.11
CA TYR A 358 15.32 5.29 -14.78
C TYR A 358 14.79 5.05 -13.38
N TYR A 359 13.72 4.28 -13.28
CA TYR A 359 13.15 3.84 -12.01
C TYR A 359 13.66 2.44 -11.68
N GLN A 360 14.05 2.23 -10.43
CA GLN A 360 14.54 0.93 -9.97
C GLN A 360 13.39 -0.10 -9.94
N SER A 361 13.68 -1.37 -9.67
CA SER A 361 12.67 -2.43 -9.60
C SER A 361 11.62 -2.19 -8.50
N ASN A 362 11.99 -1.46 -7.44
CA ASN A 362 11.08 -0.99 -6.39
C ASN A 362 10.39 0.35 -6.74
N GLY A 363 10.52 0.84 -7.98
CA GLY A 363 9.93 2.08 -8.46
C GLY A 363 10.66 3.38 -8.09
N GLN A 364 11.75 3.31 -7.32
CA GLN A 364 12.45 4.53 -6.90
C GLN A 364 13.27 5.15 -8.04
N MET A 365 13.14 6.45 -8.23
CA MET A 365 13.92 7.20 -9.23
C MET A 365 15.42 7.08 -8.95
N THR A 366 16.20 6.87 -10.00
CA THR A 366 17.66 6.74 -9.94
C THR A 366 18.35 8.09 -10.04
N TYR A 367 19.45 8.25 -9.32
CA TYR A 367 20.33 9.42 -9.35
C TYR A 367 21.78 8.98 -9.45
N GLY A 368 22.65 9.88 -9.92
CA GLY A 368 24.07 9.65 -10.03
C GLY A 368 24.45 8.69 -11.16
N GLU A 369 25.67 8.18 -11.08
CA GLU A 369 26.19 7.22 -12.05
C GLU A 369 25.58 5.83 -11.83
N LYS A 370 25.11 5.20 -12.91
CA LYS A 370 24.56 3.85 -12.86
C LYS A 370 25.00 3.06 -14.09
N LYS A 371 25.47 1.83 -13.85
CA LYS A 371 25.70 0.86 -14.91
C LYS A 371 24.43 0.04 -15.14
N ILE A 372 23.87 0.13 -16.35
CA ILE A 372 22.62 -0.54 -16.76
C ILE A 372 22.91 -1.32 -18.04
N SER A 373 22.70 -2.64 -17.99
CA SER A 373 22.96 -3.55 -19.12
C SER A 373 24.35 -3.37 -19.75
N GLY A 374 25.39 -3.24 -18.91
CA GLY A 374 26.78 -3.10 -19.34
C GLY A 374 27.25 -1.68 -19.66
N TYR A 375 26.35 -0.72 -19.81
CA TYR A 375 26.69 0.67 -20.17
C TYR A 375 26.54 1.62 -18.98
N TRP A 376 27.42 2.60 -18.89
CA TRP A 376 27.34 3.66 -17.89
C TRP A 376 26.41 4.79 -18.34
N TYR A 377 25.58 5.25 -17.41
CA TYR A 377 24.68 6.38 -17.55
C TYR A 377 24.88 7.32 -16.36
N TYR A 378 24.46 8.57 -16.50
CA TYR A 378 24.40 9.51 -15.39
C TYR A 378 23.00 10.13 -15.32
N PHE A 379 22.38 10.03 -14.15
CA PHE A 379 21.10 10.66 -13.83
C PHE A 379 21.38 11.86 -12.93
N LYS A 380 21.01 13.07 -13.37
CA LYS A 380 21.37 14.32 -12.69
C LYS A 380 20.90 14.29 -11.23
N ASN A 381 21.81 14.52 -10.28
CA ASN A 381 21.52 14.37 -8.84
C ASN A 381 20.34 15.20 -8.32
N LYS A 382 20.02 16.33 -8.97
CA LYS A 382 18.90 17.20 -8.56
C LYS A 382 17.56 16.80 -9.17
N THR A 383 17.56 16.28 -10.39
CA THR A 383 16.32 16.13 -11.18
C THR A 383 16.03 14.69 -11.59
N GLY A 384 17.00 13.76 -11.48
CA GLY A 384 16.88 12.39 -11.99
C GLY A 384 16.92 12.27 -13.52
N VAL A 385 16.94 13.39 -14.25
CA VAL A 385 16.98 13.39 -15.72
C VAL A 385 18.29 12.76 -16.20
N MET A 386 18.18 11.81 -17.12
CA MET A 386 19.32 11.19 -17.79
C MET A 386 20.13 12.24 -18.56
N ALA A 387 21.44 12.28 -18.33
CA ALA A 387 22.35 13.19 -19.01
C ALA A 387 22.67 12.71 -20.43
N THR A 388 22.86 13.69 -21.32
CA THR A 388 23.29 13.53 -22.70
C THR A 388 24.28 14.64 -23.04
N GLY A 389 25.11 14.44 -24.06
CA GLY A 389 26.15 15.37 -24.46
C GLY A 389 27.31 15.48 -23.45
N LEU A 390 28.05 16.59 -23.55
CA LEU A 390 29.13 16.94 -22.61
C LEU A 390 28.55 17.25 -21.24
N THR A 391 28.88 16.44 -20.24
CA THR A 391 28.33 16.56 -18.88
C THR A 391 29.45 16.60 -17.86
N SER A 392 29.38 17.58 -16.96
CA SER A 392 30.29 17.68 -15.80
C SER A 392 29.62 17.15 -14.55
N HIS A 393 30.28 16.24 -13.85
CA HIS A 393 29.89 15.78 -12.51
C HIS A 393 31.13 15.28 -11.77
N SER A 394 31.11 15.33 -10.43
CA SER A 394 32.24 14.88 -9.60
C SER A 394 33.60 15.53 -9.97
N GLY A 395 33.58 16.81 -10.36
CA GLY A 395 34.77 17.57 -10.77
C GLY A 395 35.39 17.13 -12.11
N LYS A 396 34.77 16.20 -12.82
CA LYS A 396 35.25 15.61 -14.08
C LYS A 396 34.23 15.86 -15.20
N LYS A 397 34.68 15.75 -16.44
CA LYS A 397 33.83 15.92 -17.63
C LYS A 397 33.79 14.62 -18.42
N TYR A 398 32.59 14.26 -18.89
CA TYR A 398 32.27 13.02 -19.59
C TYR A 398 31.41 13.34 -20.82
N TYR A 399 31.26 12.37 -21.72
CA TYR A 399 30.35 12.47 -22.85
C TYR A 399 29.35 11.30 -22.85
N TYR A 400 28.08 11.64 -22.78
CA TYR A 400 26.96 10.70 -22.88
C TYR A 400 26.29 10.88 -24.25
N GLN A 401 25.97 9.79 -24.94
CA GLN A 401 25.29 9.85 -26.23
C GLN A 401 23.83 10.31 -26.07
N SER A 402 23.11 10.50 -27.18
CA SER A 402 21.67 10.82 -27.17
C SER A 402 20.82 9.77 -26.46
N ASN A 403 21.24 8.50 -26.48
CA ASN A 403 20.63 7.41 -25.71
C ASN A 403 21.15 7.31 -24.26
N GLY A 404 21.97 8.26 -23.81
CA GLY A 404 22.53 8.34 -22.46
C GLY A 404 23.75 7.48 -22.17
N ARG A 405 24.21 6.64 -23.11
CA ARG A 405 25.38 5.78 -22.89
C ARG A 405 26.67 6.60 -22.87
N MET A 406 27.51 6.39 -21.85
CA MET A 406 28.82 7.01 -21.76
C MET A 406 29.74 6.50 -22.90
N LYS A 407 30.49 7.41 -23.51
CA LYS A 407 31.47 7.10 -24.55
C LYS A 407 32.90 7.30 -24.07
N TYR A 408 33.78 6.65 -24.82
CA TYR A 408 35.22 6.57 -24.59
C TYR A 408 35.95 6.90 -25.89
N GLY A 409 37.25 7.23 -25.79
CA GLY A 409 38.09 7.60 -26.91
C GLY A 409 37.74 8.94 -27.53
N TRP A 410 38.07 9.11 -28.80
CA TRP A 410 37.83 10.33 -29.58
C TRP A 410 36.34 10.56 -29.85
N GLN A 411 35.83 11.74 -29.53
CA GLN A 411 34.48 12.18 -29.87
C GLN A 411 34.52 13.57 -30.52
N ALA A 412 33.92 13.68 -31.70
CA ALA A 412 33.67 14.97 -32.34
C ALA A 412 32.40 15.60 -31.77
N VAL A 413 32.47 16.87 -31.37
CA VAL A 413 31.36 17.64 -30.83
C VAL A 413 31.41 19.03 -31.49
N GLY A 414 30.50 19.28 -32.41
CA GLY A 414 30.56 20.45 -33.29
C GLY A 414 31.82 20.42 -34.16
N SER A 415 32.56 21.54 -34.20
CA SER A 415 33.83 21.67 -34.93
C SER A 415 35.06 21.17 -34.16
N ASN A 416 34.88 20.74 -32.91
CA ASN A 416 35.96 20.35 -32.01
C ASN A 416 35.96 18.83 -31.79
N ALA A 417 37.10 18.31 -31.38
CA ALA A 417 37.22 16.95 -30.88
C ALA A 417 37.73 16.93 -29.43
N TYR A 418 37.30 15.90 -28.71
CA TYR A 418 37.67 15.65 -27.32
C TYR A 418 38.06 14.19 -27.18
N TYR A 419 39.01 13.90 -26.28
CA TYR A 419 39.41 12.53 -25.97
C TYR A 419 38.96 12.15 -24.56
N PHE A 420 38.19 11.07 -24.46
CA PHE A 420 37.73 10.48 -23.20
C PHE A 420 38.54 9.23 -22.90
N GLU A 421 39.15 9.12 -21.73
CA GLU A 421 40.01 7.99 -21.36
C GLU A 421 39.29 6.65 -21.49
N GLN A 422 39.93 5.65 -22.10
CA GLN A 422 39.30 4.34 -22.36
C GLN A 422 38.86 3.59 -21.11
N LYS A 423 39.56 3.78 -19.98
CA LYS A 423 39.25 3.08 -18.72
C LYS A 423 38.18 3.80 -17.89
N THR A 424 38.27 5.12 -17.82
CA THR A 424 37.50 5.93 -16.85
C THR A 424 36.39 6.75 -17.52
N GLY A 425 36.47 7.01 -18.83
CA GLY A 425 35.59 7.92 -19.54
C GLY A 425 35.86 9.40 -19.26
N VAL A 426 36.90 9.73 -18.48
CA VAL A 426 37.22 11.13 -18.14
C VAL A 426 37.80 11.84 -19.34
N MET A 427 37.27 13.02 -19.66
CA MET A 427 37.79 13.88 -20.71
C MET A 427 39.19 14.37 -20.35
N LYS A 428 40.15 14.21 -21.26
CA LYS A 428 41.44 14.90 -21.14
C LYS A 428 41.24 16.41 -21.22
N PRO A 429 42.08 17.23 -20.55
CA PRO A 429 41.87 18.67 -20.41
C PRO A 429 42.24 19.47 -21.66
N TYR A 430 41.96 18.92 -22.85
CA TYR A 430 42.30 19.51 -24.13
C TYR A 430 41.10 19.54 -25.07
N THR A 431 40.97 20.66 -25.76
CA THR A 431 40.10 20.77 -26.92
C THR A 431 40.97 20.62 -28.16
N PHE A 432 40.60 19.71 -29.06
CA PHE A 432 41.31 19.52 -30.32
C PHE A 432 40.57 20.24 -31.44
N LYS A 433 41.29 21.09 -32.18
CA LYS A 433 40.74 21.83 -33.33
C LYS A 433 41.48 21.42 -34.59
N LYS A 434 40.74 21.23 -35.68
CA LYS A 434 41.33 20.86 -36.96
C LYS A 434 41.94 22.10 -37.64
N SER A 435 43.21 22.01 -38.02
CA SER A 435 43.93 23.06 -38.76
C SER A 435 44.99 22.43 -39.65
N ASN A 436 45.04 22.83 -40.94
CA ASN A 436 45.98 22.30 -41.94
C ASN A 436 46.08 20.76 -41.98
N GLY A 437 44.94 20.08 -41.80
CA GLY A 437 44.87 18.60 -41.80
C GLY A 437 45.23 17.93 -40.46
N TYR A 438 45.55 18.69 -39.42
CA TYR A 438 45.94 18.18 -38.09
C TYR A 438 44.96 18.56 -36.99
N TRP A 439 44.83 17.72 -35.98
CA TRP A 439 44.07 18.00 -34.76
C TRP A 439 45.00 18.56 -33.69
N LEU A 440 45.03 19.89 -33.58
CA LEU A 440 45.90 20.60 -32.64
C LEU A 440 45.21 20.73 -31.28
N ALA A 441 45.92 20.41 -30.21
CA ALA A 441 45.41 20.50 -28.85
C ALA A 441 45.54 21.92 -28.29
N TYR A 442 44.50 22.36 -27.59
CA TYR A 442 44.46 23.63 -26.86
C TYR A 442 44.03 23.37 -25.41
N ASP A 443 44.70 24.02 -24.46
CA ASP A 443 44.33 23.97 -23.05
C ASP A 443 43.04 24.78 -22.77
N SER A 444 42.63 24.82 -21.50
CA SER A 444 41.43 25.57 -21.08
C SER A 444 41.51 27.07 -21.33
N ASN A 445 42.71 27.62 -21.48
CA ASN A 445 42.96 29.04 -21.77
C ASN A 445 43.07 29.32 -23.28
N GLY A 446 42.92 28.29 -24.12
CA GLY A 446 43.04 28.41 -25.57
C GLY A 446 44.49 28.48 -26.06
N LYS A 447 45.48 28.17 -25.24
CA LYS A 447 46.88 28.10 -25.65
C LYS A 447 47.16 26.74 -26.29
N GLN A 448 47.85 26.74 -27.43
CA GLN A 448 48.25 25.50 -28.09
C GLN A 448 49.21 24.71 -27.21
N VAL A 449 48.87 23.44 -26.95
CA VAL A 449 49.69 22.50 -26.20
C VAL A 449 50.59 21.77 -27.18
N LYS A 450 51.91 21.94 -27.04
CA LYS A 450 52.92 21.39 -27.95
C LYS A 450 53.52 20.06 -27.50
N ASP A 451 53.21 19.64 -26.28
CA ASP A 451 53.66 18.38 -25.72
C ASP A 451 52.50 17.71 -25.00
N LEU A 452 52.01 16.61 -25.59
CA LEU A 452 50.88 15.84 -25.11
C LEU A 452 51.33 14.51 -24.47
N ARG A 453 52.64 14.28 -24.29
CA ARG A 453 53.16 13.01 -23.80
C ARG A 453 52.59 12.65 -22.42
N SER A 454 52.46 13.59 -21.50
CA SER A 454 51.90 13.31 -20.16
C SER A 454 50.46 12.78 -20.20
N ALA A 455 49.71 13.09 -21.25
CA ALA A 455 48.33 12.64 -21.41
C ALA A 455 48.18 11.38 -22.29
N PHE A 456 49.17 11.08 -23.13
CA PHE A 456 49.09 10.04 -24.17
C PHE A 456 50.35 9.15 -24.29
N ASN A 457 51.27 9.14 -23.32
CA ASN A 457 52.49 8.32 -23.34
C ASN A 457 52.25 6.81 -23.50
N ASN A 458 51.04 6.34 -23.20
CA ASN A 458 50.60 4.95 -23.37
C ASN A 458 49.75 4.74 -24.63
N ALA A 459 49.93 5.55 -25.68
CA ALA A 459 49.22 5.33 -26.93
C ALA A 459 49.62 3.96 -27.54
N SER A 460 48.65 3.29 -28.17
CA SER A 460 48.84 1.94 -28.71
C SER A 460 49.75 1.88 -29.94
N SER A 461 49.99 3.01 -30.62
CA SER A 461 50.89 3.10 -31.77
C SER A 461 51.23 4.56 -32.09
N TYR A 462 52.41 4.76 -32.71
CA TYR A 462 52.92 6.06 -33.11
C TYR A 462 53.31 6.05 -34.59
N VAL A 463 53.32 7.24 -35.21
CA VAL A 463 54.00 7.50 -36.49
C VAL A 463 54.99 8.64 -36.29
N ILE A 464 56.20 8.47 -36.78
CA ILE A 464 57.24 9.51 -36.74
C ILE A 464 57.30 10.16 -38.12
N LYS A 465 57.19 11.48 -38.20
CA LYS A 465 57.44 12.22 -39.44
C LYS A 465 58.62 13.16 -39.28
N VAL A 466 59.50 13.19 -40.28
CA VAL A 466 60.72 13.98 -40.28
C VAL A 466 60.66 14.97 -41.44
N ASN A 467 60.64 16.26 -41.12
CA ASN A 467 60.86 17.28 -42.13
C ASN A 467 62.37 17.54 -42.25
N LYS A 468 62.98 16.97 -43.29
CA LYS A 468 64.42 16.99 -43.53
C LYS A 468 65.02 18.41 -43.59
N PRO A 469 64.64 19.29 -44.55
CA PRO A 469 65.21 20.64 -44.63
C PRO A 469 64.95 21.50 -43.40
N MET A 470 63.86 21.22 -42.68
CA MET A 470 63.45 22.00 -41.52
C MET A 470 63.99 21.45 -40.21
N ASN A 471 64.70 20.32 -40.20
CA ASN A 471 65.35 19.75 -39.02
C ASN A 471 64.38 19.56 -37.84
N ALA A 472 63.19 19.04 -38.15
CA ALA A 472 62.13 18.79 -37.19
C ALA A 472 61.63 17.35 -37.31
N VAL A 473 61.59 16.65 -36.18
CA VAL A 473 60.89 15.38 -36.03
C VAL A 473 59.58 15.66 -35.32
N THR A 474 58.48 15.04 -35.73
CA THR A 474 57.19 15.10 -35.02
C THR A 474 56.63 13.70 -34.88
N VAL A 475 56.22 13.35 -33.66
CA VAL A 475 55.56 12.09 -33.35
C VAL A 475 54.05 12.33 -33.37
N TYR A 476 53.29 11.41 -33.95
CA TYR A 476 51.84 11.49 -34.08
C TYR A 476 51.17 10.32 -33.39
N ILE A 477 50.05 10.59 -32.74
CA ILE A 477 49.09 9.56 -32.30
C ILE A 477 47.91 9.48 -33.26
N GLN A 478 47.21 8.35 -33.18
CA GLN A 478 46.05 8.08 -34.01
C GLN A 478 44.83 8.87 -33.53
N TYR A 479 44.11 9.48 -34.48
CA TYR A 479 42.77 10.01 -34.29
C TYR A 479 41.73 8.88 -34.42
N GLY A 480 40.48 9.13 -34.00
CA GLY A 480 39.43 8.11 -33.94
C GLY A 480 39.05 7.45 -35.28
N ASP A 481 39.45 8.03 -36.41
CA ASP A 481 39.25 7.49 -37.76
C ASP A 481 40.42 6.60 -38.24
N GLY A 482 41.42 6.38 -37.39
CA GLY A 482 42.60 5.60 -37.72
C GLY A 482 43.76 6.42 -38.32
N SER A 483 43.57 7.71 -38.58
CA SER A 483 44.59 8.58 -39.17
C SER A 483 45.60 9.09 -38.13
N TYR A 484 46.87 9.21 -38.52
CA TYR A 484 47.91 9.82 -37.67
C TYR A 484 47.98 11.33 -37.88
N THR A 485 46.94 12.02 -37.41
CA THR A 485 46.71 13.46 -37.61
C THR A 485 46.78 14.28 -36.32
N VAL A 486 47.04 13.65 -35.16
CA VAL A 486 47.20 14.34 -33.87
C VAL A 486 48.70 14.39 -33.54
N PRO A 487 49.38 15.54 -33.69
CA PRO A 487 50.78 15.66 -33.33
C PRO A 487 50.93 15.61 -31.80
N LEU A 488 51.70 14.64 -31.31
CA LEU A 488 51.94 14.40 -29.88
C LEU A 488 53.02 15.34 -29.33
N VAL A 489 54.15 15.40 -30.03
CA VAL A 489 55.34 16.16 -29.64
C VAL A 489 56.24 16.36 -30.86
N ALA A 490 57.01 17.44 -30.86
CA ALA A 490 58.06 17.69 -31.85
C ALA A 490 59.43 17.70 -31.17
N PHE A 491 60.46 17.24 -31.89
CA PHE A 491 61.86 17.23 -31.47
C PHE A 491 62.70 18.03 -32.45
N ILE A 492 63.70 18.73 -31.92
CA ILE A 492 64.75 19.32 -32.75
C ILE A 492 65.71 18.22 -33.19
N CYS A 493 66.09 18.22 -34.46
CA CYS A 493 67.11 17.29 -34.94
C CYS A 493 68.16 17.99 -35.81
N SER A 494 69.14 17.24 -36.27
CA SER A 494 70.01 17.59 -37.39
C SER A 494 69.99 16.46 -38.40
N THR A 495 69.52 16.78 -39.59
CA THR A 495 69.54 15.88 -40.75
C THR A 495 70.75 16.17 -41.64
N GLY A 496 70.88 15.44 -42.74
CA GLY A 496 71.97 15.53 -43.70
C GLY A 496 71.46 15.59 -45.13
N ALA A 497 72.34 15.95 -46.07
CA ALA A 497 72.01 15.88 -47.50
C ALA A 497 71.60 14.44 -47.90
N ASP A 498 72.24 13.44 -47.32
CA ASP A 498 72.02 12.02 -47.62
C ASP A 498 70.83 11.40 -46.89
N THR A 499 70.18 12.12 -45.96
CA THR A 499 69.02 11.56 -45.23
C THR A 499 67.92 11.18 -46.24
N PRO A 500 67.49 9.91 -46.30
CA PRO A 500 66.60 9.45 -47.36
C PRO A 500 65.19 10.02 -47.16
N THR A 501 64.48 10.28 -48.25
CA THR A 501 63.05 10.62 -48.23
C THR A 501 62.22 9.40 -48.60
N GLY A 502 61.10 9.19 -47.93
CA GLY A 502 60.25 8.02 -48.16
C GLY A 502 59.49 7.58 -46.92
N THR A 503 58.89 6.40 -47.01
CA THR A 503 58.26 5.71 -45.89
C THR A 503 59.12 4.50 -45.50
N PHE A 504 59.43 4.41 -44.21
CA PHE A 504 60.27 3.37 -43.61
C PHE A 504 59.61 2.84 -42.33
N TYR A 505 60.20 1.81 -41.75
CA TYR A 505 59.75 1.17 -40.51
C TYR A 505 60.97 0.87 -39.67
N THR A 506 60.91 1.03 -38.35
CA THR A 506 62.09 0.91 -37.47
C THR A 506 62.39 -0.56 -37.12
N PRO A 507 63.38 -1.24 -37.74
CA PRO A 507 63.55 -2.69 -37.56
C PRO A 507 64.34 -3.05 -36.29
N ASP A 508 65.25 -2.18 -35.84
CA ASP A 508 66.21 -2.48 -34.78
C ASP A 508 66.52 -1.28 -33.89
N LYS A 509 67.07 -1.57 -32.70
CA LYS A 509 67.48 -0.58 -31.71
C LYS A 509 68.74 -1.00 -30.96
N TRP A 510 69.57 -0.01 -30.60
CA TRP A 510 70.76 -0.22 -29.77
C TRP A 510 70.93 0.87 -28.73
N ARG A 511 71.27 0.49 -27.50
CA ARG A 511 71.60 1.47 -26.44
C ARG A 511 72.80 2.35 -26.83
N TRP A 512 73.80 1.73 -27.45
CA TRP A 512 74.98 2.38 -28.03
C TRP A 512 75.32 1.71 -29.35
N LEU A 513 75.63 2.50 -30.37
CA LEU A 513 76.12 1.97 -31.65
C LEU A 513 77.31 2.82 -32.11
N ARG A 514 78.36 2.16 -32.60
CA ARG A 514 79.52 2.83 -33.19
C ARG A 514 79.12 3.43 -34.54
N MET A 515 79.50 4.67 -34.76
CA MET A 515 79.24 5.45 -35.97
C MET A 515 80.56 5.61 -36.76
N MET A 516 80.55 6.40 -37.84
CA MET A 516 81.77 6.73 -38.58
C MET A 516 82.83 7.37 -37.67
N GLY A 517 84.06 6.84 -37.71
CA GLY A 517 85.17 7.25 -36.85
C GLY A 517 85.11 6.67 -35.41
N PRO A 518 85.87 7.24 -34.45
CA PRO A 518 85.73 6.92 -33.03
C PRO A 518 84.55 7.72 -32.45
N SER A 519 83.34 7.49 -32.95
CA SER A 519 82.13 8.16 -32.46
C SER A 519 81.00 7.17 -32.18
N TRP A 520 80.17 7.47 -31.18
CA TRP A 520 79.09 6.60 -30.73
C TRP A 520 77.79 7.38 -30.55
N GLY A 521 76.69 6.83 -31.05
CA GLY A 521 75.33 7.34 -30.78
C GLY A 521 74.70 6.61 -29.60
N GLN A 522 73.97 7.32 -28.75
CA GLN A 522 73.11 6.75 -27.73
C GLN A 522 71.68 6.59 -28.24
N TRP A 523 70.96 5.62 -27.68
CA TRP A 523 69.51 5.45 -27.87
C TRP A 523 69.14 5.36 -29.35
N VAL A 524 69.84 4.46 -30.04
CA VAL A 524 69.81 4.33 -31.49
C VAL A 524 68.58 3.54 -31.90
N THR A 525 67.84 4.07 -32.86
CA THR A 525 66.72 3.39 -33.52
C THR A 525 66.97 3.43 -35.02
N GLN A 526 67.04 2.26 -35.66
CA GLN A 526 67.28 2.19 -37.10
C GLN A 526 66.05 2.68 -37.87
N ILE A 527 66.28 3.36 -38.99
CA ILE A 527 65.22 3.78 -39.93
C ILE A 527 65.27 2.87 -41.16
N THR A 528 66.43 2.80 -41.82
CA THR A 528 66.70 1.93 -42.96
C THR A 528 68.20 1.96 -43.25
N GLY A 529 68.82 0.83 -43.64
CA GLY A 529 70.27 0.76 -43.89
C GLY A 529 71.09 1.42 -42.78
N ASP A 530 72.01 2.31 -43.14
CA ASP A 530 72.86 3.05 -42.19
C ASP A 530 72.22 4.35 -41.66
N TYR A 531 70.94 4.60 -41.95
CA TYR A 531 70.22 5.80 -41.52
C TYR A 531 69.47 5.55 -40.21
N LEU A 532 69.82 6.32 -39.18
CA LEU A 532 69.42 6.08 -37.80
C LEU A 532 68.81 7.33 -37.17
N PHE A 533 67.85 7.16 -36.27
CA PHE A 533 67.63 8.12 -35.18
C PHE A 533 68.63 7.81 -34.08
N HIS A 534 69.37 8.81 -33.60
CA HIS A 534 70.27 8.65 -32.47
C HIS A 534 70.54 9.99 -31.78
N SER A 535 71.07 9.96 -30.56
CA SER A 535 71.56 11.18 -29.90
C SER A 535 72.68 11.84 -30.72
N VAL A 536 72.98 13.11 -30.48
CA VAL A 536 74.28 13.67 -30.87
C VAL A 536 75.42 12.75 -30.40
N TYR A 537 76.49 12.65 -31.19
CA TYR A 537 77.52 11.63 -30.98
C TYR A 537 78.47 11.96 -29.82
N TYR A 538 79.06 10.90 -29.28
CA TYR A 538 80.00 10.88 -28.16
C TYR A 538 81.34 10.30 -28.61
N ASN A 539 82.44 10.69 -27.96
CA ASN A 539 83.79 10.21 -28.28
C ASN A 539 84.15 8.87 -27.60
N SER A 540 83.25 8.29 -26.80
CA SER A 540 83.43 6.96 -26.20
C SER A 540 82.09 6.29 -25.92
N ALA A 541 82.02 4.97 -26.14
CA ALA A 541 80.87 4.16 -25.75
C ALA A 541 80.73 4.10 -24.22
N ASN A 542 79.50 4.00 -23.73
CA ASN A 542 79.19 3.88 -22.29
C ASN A 542 79.73 5.04 -21.43
N ASN A 543 80.09 6.17 -22.04
CA ASN A 543 80.57 7.35 -21.32
C ASN A 543 79.80 8.62 -21.72
N ASN A 544 78.77 8.94 -20.93
CA ASN A 544 77.90 10.08 -21.15
C ASN A 544 78.59 11.45 -20.93
N ASN A 545 79.88 11.48 -20.56
CA ASN A 545 80.70 12.69 -20.42
C ASN A 545 81.58 12.97 -21.64
N THR A 546 81.31 12.33 -22.76
CA THR A 546 82.10 12.51 -23.98
C THR A 546 81.28 13.09 -25.12
N LEU A 547 80.19 13.81 -24.80
CA LEU A 547 79.33 14.45 -25.80
C LEU A 547 80.16 15.41 -26.65
N SER A 548 80.00 15.35 -27.97
CA SER A 548 80.50 16.40 -28.84
C SER A 548 79.62 17.66 -28.70
N VAL A 549 80.08 18.62 -27.88
CA VAL A 549 79.39 19.91 -27.70
C VAL A 549 79.26 20.67 -29.02
N SER A 550 80.29 20.64 -29.87
CA SER A 550 80.23 21.29 -31.18
C SER A 550 79.12 20.68 -32.05
N ALA A 551 78.96 19.36 -32.06
CA ALA A 551 77.87 18.69 -32.77
C ALA A 551 76.51 18.97 -32.13
N TYR A 552 76.42 19.03 -30.80
CA TYR A 552 75.18 19.37 -30.10
C TYR A 552 74.71 20.79 -30.45
N ASN A 553 75.65 21.73 -30.46
CA ASN A 553 75.40 23.10 -30.86
C ASN A 553 75.05 23.26 -32.35
N ASN A 554 75.14 22.20 -33.14
CA ASN A 554 74.63 22.16 -34.51
C ASN A 554 73.21 21.61 -34.64
N LEU A 555 72.57 21.11 -33.57
CA LEU A 555 71.15 20.75 -33.59
C LEU A 555 70.31 21.88 -34.19
N GLY A 556 69.47 21.52 -35.18
CA GLY A 556 68.72 22.45 -36.00
C GLY A 556 69.35 22.82 -37.33
N LYS A 557 70.58 22.35 -37.63
CA LYS A 557 71.28 22.55 -38.90
C LYS A 557 71.41 21.25 -39.69
N GLN A 558 71.48 21.33 -41.02
CA GLN A 558 71.70 20.18 -41.89
C GLN A 558 73.20 19.83 -41.97
N VAL A 559 73.70 19.06 -41.01
CA VAL A 559 75.14 18.77 -40.85
C VAL A 559 75.45 17.28 -40.61
N SER A 560 74.47 16.39 -40.76
CA SER A 560 74.72 14.96 -40.64
C SER A 560 75.12 14.35 -41.99
N HIS A 561 75.79 13.19 -41.96
CA HIS A 561 76.07 12.36 -43.14
C HIS A 561 74.94 11.35 -43.40
N GLY A 562 73.69 11.74 -43.15
CA GLY A 562 72.50 10.91 -43.41
C GLY A 562 71.63 10.60 -42.19
N CYS A 563 72.23 10.35 -41.02
CA CYS A 563 71.47 10.07 -39.79
C CYS A 563 70.66 11.28 -39.28
N ILE A 564 69.67 11.03 -38.43
CA ILE A 564 68.88 12.05 -37.75
C ILE A 564 69.37 12.16 -36.30
N ARG A 565 70.17 13.20 -36.04
CA ARG A 565 70.76 13.47 -34.71
C ARG A 565 69.76 14.23 -33.84
N LEU A 566 69.50 13.74 -32.65
CA LEU A 566 68.55 14.31 -31.68
C LEU A 566 69.28 14.67 -30.38
N THR A 567 68.60 15.37 -29.47
CA THR A 567 69.04 15.37 -28.07
C THR A 567 68.97 13.94 -27.52
N ALA A 568 69.80 13.61 -26.52
CA ALA A 568 69.81 12.29 -25.91
C ALA A 568 68.46 11.93 -25.29
N GLY A 569 67.77 12.90 -24.68
CA GLY A 569 66.43 12.72 -24.13
C GLY A 569 65.38 12.40 -25.19
N ASP A 570 65.39 13.11 -26.32
CA ASP A 570 64.43 12.87 -27.41
C ASP A 570 64.72 11.54 -28.14
N ALA A 571 66.00 11.22 -28.38
CA ALA A 571 66.41 9.93 -28.93
C ALA A 571 65.98 8.77 -28.02
N LYS A 572 66.19 8.92 -26.71
CA LYS A 572 65.72 7.96 -25.72
C LYS A 572 64.21 7.83 -25.73
N TRP A 573 63.48 8.94 -25.85
CA TRP A 573 62.02 8.88 -25.87
C TRP A 573 61.52 8.02 -27.03
N ILE A 574 62.07 8.19 -28.25
CA ILE A 574 61.77 7.34 -29.41
C ILE A 574 62.16 5.89 -29.11
N TYR A 575 63.37 5.66 -28.58
CA TYR A 575 63.87 4.33 -28.23
C TYR A 575 62.95 3.59 -27.25
N ASP A 576 62.43 4.27 -26.23
CA ASP A 576 61.60 3.66 -25.19
C ASP A 576 60.14 3.46 -25.63
N HIS A 577 59.55 4.44 -26.35
CA HIS A 577 58.10 4.52 -26.53
C HIS A 577 57.61 4.09 -27.91
N CYS A 578 58.43 4.22 -28.96
CA CYS A 578 58.05 3.78 -30.30
C CYS A 578 58.43 2.31 -30.46
N ALA A 579 57.49 1.40 -30.65
CA ALA A 579 57.80 -0.02 -30.86
C ALA A 579 58.67 -0.25 -32.11
N LEU A 580 59.27 -1.44 -32.25
CA LEU A 580 59.79 -1.85 -33.55
C LEU A 580 58.65 -1.85 -34.58
N GLU A 581 59.00 -1.73 -35.86
CA GLU A 581 58.05 -1.52 -36.96
C GLU A 581 57.23 -0.22 -36.84
N THR A 582 57.67 0.76 -36.03
CA THR A 582 57.07 2.09 -36.04
C THR A 582 57.30 2.74 -37.40
N LYS A 583 56.22 3.18 -38.04
CA LYS A 583 56.29 3.86 -39.34
C LYS A 583 56.98 5.22 -39.22
N VAL A 584 57.95 5.44 -40.10
CA VAL A 584 58.70 6.69 -40.25
C VAL A 584 58.45 7.27 -41.63
N VAL A 585 58.05 8.53 -41.71
CA VAL A 585 57.87 9.25 -42.98
C VAL A 585 58.85 10.40 -43.04
N ILE A 586 59.85 10.33 -43.92
CA ILE A 586 60.81 11.40 -44.13
C ILE A 586 60.44 12.15 -45.41
N TYR A 587 60.22 13.45 -45.29
CA TYR A 587 59.78 14.31 -46.38
C TYR A 587 60.59 15.62 -46.41
N SER A 588 60.44 16.36 -47.51
CA SER A 588 61.08 17.66 -47.68
C SER A 588 60.03 18.73 -47.96
N ASP A 589 59.84 19.64 -47.00
CA ASP A 589 58.99 20.83 -47.17
C ASP A 589 59.68 22.02 -46.49
N ARG A 590 60.08 23.01 -47.29
CA ARG A 590 60.79 24.21 -46.79
C ARG A 590 59.84 25.29 -46.25
N SER A 591 58.54 25.15 -46.44
CA SER A 591 57.55 26.18 -46.09
C SER A 591 57.11 26.13 -44.62
N THR A 592 57.32 24.99 -43.94
CA THR A 592 56.81 24.79 -42.58
C THR A 592 57.69 23.85 -41.77
N TYR A 593 57.88 24.15 -40.47
CA TYR A 593 58.52 23.21 -39.54
C TYR A 593 57.64 21.99 -39.19
N GLY A 594 56.36 22.01 -39.58
CA GLY A 594 55.35 21.04 -39.14
C GLY A 594 54.34 21.65 -38.15
N PRO A 595 53.34 20.88 -37.72
CA PRO A 595 52.15 21.41 -37.03
C PRO A 595 52.40 21.96 -35.61
N LEU A 596 53.52 21.61 -34.98
CA LEU A 596 53.91 22.11 -33.65
C LEU A 596 55.03 23.16 -33.71
N GLY A 597 55.56 23.40 -34.92
CA GLY A 597 56.84 24.09 -35.09
C GLY A 597 58.04 23.21 -34.71
N ARG A 598 59.23 23.80 -34.76
CA ARG A 598 60.47 23.15 -34.34
C ARG A 598 60.90 23.65 -32.95
N PRO A 599 61.20 22.77 -31.99
CA PRO A 599 61.81 23.17 -30.72
C PRO A 599 63.18 23.82 -30.90
N THR A 600 63.64 24.57 -29.90
CA THR A 600 65.00 25.12 -29.86
C THR A 600 65.83 24.30 -28.90
N ALA A 601 67.01 23.84 -29.33
CA ALA A 601 68.01 23.27 -28.41
C ALA A 601 68.77 24.40 -27.72
N TYR A 602 69.04 24.21 -26.42
CA TYR A 602 69.95 25.07 -25.68
C TYR A 602 71.36 25.04 -26.32
N LYS A 603 72.16 26.09 -26.16
CA LYS A 603 73.55 26.12 -26.64
C LYS A 603 74.49 25.84 -25.48
N LEU A 604 75.18 24.70 -25.55
CA LEU A 604 76.11 24.29 -24.51
C LEU A 604 77.42 25.08 -24.65
N PRO A 605 77.99 25.59 -23.55
CA PRO A 605 79.32 26.18 -23.58
C PRO A 605 80.39 25.12 -23.89
N SER A 606 81.54 25.55 -24.42
CA SER A 606 82.60 24.64 -24.89
C SER A 606 83.19 23.72 -23.82
N TRP A 607 83.11 24.10 -22.53
CA TRP A 607 83.57 23.29 -21.40
C TRP A 607 82.59 22.18 -20.99
N HIS A 608 81.35 22.21 -21.50
CA HIS A 608 80.34 21.21 -21.18
C HIS A 608 80.72 19.85 -21.79
N THR A 609 80.26 18.75 -21.19
CA THR A 609 80.64 17.40 -21.67
C THR A 609 79.51 16.37 -21.70
N TRP A 610 78.28 16.76 -21.37
CA TRP A 610 77.12 15.87 -21.32
C TRP A 610 75.91 16.53 -21.95
N ASP A 611 74.90 15.73 -22.30
CA ASP A 611 73.63 16.25 -22.82
C ASP A 611 72.69 16.49 -21.61
N PRO A 612 72.19 17.72 -21.40
CA PRO A 612 71.34 18.03 -20.25
C PRO A 612 69.98 17.32 -20.30
N THR A 613 69.56 16.84 -21.48
CA THR A 613 68.32 16.09 -21.65
C THR A 613 68.48 14.58 -21.41
N ASP A 614 69.71 14.08 -21.27
CA ASP A 614 69.98 12.66 -21.05
C ASP A 614 69.55 12.28 -19.61
N PRO A 615 68.59 11.35 -19.45
CA PRO A 615 68.13 10.94 -18.11
C PRO A 615 69.25 10.35 -17.26
N ASN A 616 70.27 9.74 -17.87
CA ASN A 616 71.44 9.21 -17.16
C ASN A 616 72.36 10.31 -16.64
N MET A 617 72.17 11.56 -17.06
CA MET A 617 72.98 12.73 -16.68
C MET A 617 72.20 13.78 -15.89
N TYR A 618 70.94 13.49 -15.57
CA TYR A 618 70.07 14.40 -14.82
C TYR A 618 70.67 14.85 -13.49
N TYR A 619 71.42 13.97 -12.81
CA TYR A 619 72.10 14.31 -11.55
C TYR A 619 73.15 15.43 -11.71
N LYS A 620 73.87 15.50 -12.84
CA LYS A 620 74.85 16.57 -13.10
C LYS A 620 74.17 17.92 -13.28
N CYS A 621 72.99 17.86 -13.87
CA CYS A 621 72.09 18.97 -14.06
C CYS A 621 71.64 19.54 -12.70
N GLN A 622 71.37 18.68 -11.71
CA GLN A 622 71.12 19.12 -10.32
C GLN A 622 72.37 19.68 -9.63
N GLN A 623 73.56 19.11 -9.88
CA GLN A 623 74.81 19.51 -9.24
C GLN A 623 75.42 20.81 -9.78
N ARG A 624 75.20 21.12 -11.06
CA ARG A 624 75.87 22.22 -11.76
C ARG A 624 74.90 23.24 -12.37
N GLY A 625 73.60 23.06 -12.13
CA GLY A 625 72.52 23.79 -12.79
C GLY A 625 72.17 23.17 -14.15
N CYS A 626 70.87 22.96 -14.39
CA CYS A 626 70.37 22.78 -15.75
C CYS A 626 70.20 24.15 -16.38
N HIS A 627 70.55 24.25 -17.66
CA HIS A 627 70.24 25.41 -18.46
C HIS A 627 68.84 25.36 -19.05
#